data_AF-A0AAU5GRF0-F1
#
_entry.id   AF-A0AAU5GRF0-F1
#
_cell.length_a   1.000
_cell.length_b   1.000
_cell.length_c   1.000
_cell.angle_alpha   90.00
_cell.angle_beta   90.00
_cell.angle_gamma   90.00
#
_symmetry.space_group_name_H-M   'P 1'
#
loop_
_entity.id
_entity.type
_entity.pdbx_description
1 polymer ?
#
loop_
_entity_poly.entity_id
_entity_poly.type
_entity_poly.pdbx_seq_one_letter_code
_entity_poly.pdbx_strand_id
1 'polypeptide(L)'
;MIRASIDPPANDLVLTRCAHLPERVTVTLAPTDEPPKADVYLLSDTTGSMSDVISAVQAGLDAILLPSPPNDVAFGVGNYRDFPLDKNAYAFQHQLSPTTDLTAVRAAIGAWAADQGSDTPEGQLWALQQIAQDPAIGWRPDARRIVVWVGDEPGHDPVCQAISGGPADVTEDTVTAALIAAGIAVVAVSTSSGSGGLDGDPAAGSFDYSVCGLSGSSGQATRITAATGGTFTAGIDSAQIAVTLARLVKEAVLKVNNLSLQPSSSIAGFLTSVSPAAGYGPLPLDAEHVLPFDVVWDGTVESTDGPQVFEGTLDAVADGVVVASKTVRITVPARRYHHVVDMLCGLQKPADKHGDCTTVLPGRYATAVTIYNPGPCPVVVEKRFAPLLLNGEAIGREPRTVPAKRFAKIELKAGEATMDDCCALDKAARLDHNAPTLGVLDVVSDRALVVTALYTSAGSKDAGTAAPTLHTWTVVPHQS
;
A
#
# COMPACT_ATOMS: atom_id res chain seq x y z
N MET A 1 -13.47 7.10 -20.62
CA MET A 1 -12.45 6.75 -19.59
C MET A 1 -12.38 7.90 -18.60
N ILE A 2 -12.16 7.64 -17.31
CA ILE A 2 -11.92 8.70 -16.33
C ILE A 2 -10.65 9.46 -16.75
N ARG A 3 -10.73 10.78 -16.83
CA ARG A 3 -9.58 11.62 -17.20
C ARG A 3 -8.83 11.97 -15.94
N ALA A 4 -7.67 11.36 -15.73
CA ALA A 4 -6.84 11.57 -14.56
C ALA A 4 -5.39 11.89 -14.93
N SER A 5 -4.70 12.63 -14.07
CA SER A 5 -3.25 12.82 -14.11
C SER A 5 -2.65 12.64 -12.72
N ILE A 6 -1.35 12.34 -12.67
CA ILE A 6 -0.59 12.15 -11.43
C ILE A 6 0.71 12.95 -11.50
N ASP A 7 1.00 13.69 -10.43
CA ASP A 7 2.17 14.56 -10.30
C ASP A 7 2.96 14.26 -9.02
N PRO A 8 4.30 14.15 -9.07
CA PRO A 8 5.11 14.14 -10.29
C PRO A 8 4.87 12.87 -11.12
N PRO A 9 5.04 12.92 -12.46
CA PRO A 9 4.73 11.79 -13.35
C PRO A 9 5.81 10.69 -13.30
N ALA A 10 6.99 11.00 -12.77
CA ALA A 10 8.10 10.06 -12.66
C ALA A 10 8.98 10.38 -11.44
N ASN A 11 9.60 9.33 -10.88
CA ASN A 11 10.64 9.42 -9.88
C ASN A 11 11.90 8.64 -10.31
N ASP A 12 13.07 9.19 -10.00
CA ASP A 12 14.35 8.47 -9.97
C ASP A 12 14.96 8.63 -8.57
N LEU A 13 14.74 7.62 -7.72
CA LEU A 13 15.09 7.63 -6.30
C LEU A 13 16.38 6.87 -6.05
N VAL A 14 17.18 7.35 -5.10
CA VAL A 14 18.30 6.59 -4.54
C VAL A 14 18.00 6.31 -3.08
N LEU A 15 17.74 5.05 -2.75
CA LEU A 15 17.36 4.62 -1.40
C LEU A 15 18.44 3.69 -0.83
N THR A 16 19.31 4.26 0.01
CA THR A 16 20.17 3.44 0.89
C THR A 16 19.32 2.81 1.98
N ARG A 17 19.79 1.72 2.58
CA ARG A 17 19.16 1.18 3.79
C ARG A 17 18.91 2.27 4.84
N CYS A 18 17.73 2.23 5.45
CA CYS A 18 17.23 3.23 6.42
C CYS A 18 17.03 4.65 5.85
N ALA A 19 17.17 4.85 4.53
CA ALA A 19 16.68 6.08 3.93
C ALA A 19 15.17 6.18 4.17
N HIS A 20 14.71 7.40 4.46
CA HIS A 20 13.32 7.73 4.68
C HIS A 20 13.01 8.97 3.84
N LEU A 21 12.25 8.80 2.77
CA LEU A 21 11.97 9.84 1.80
C LEU A 21 10.46 10.10 1.73
N PRO A 22 9.96 11.14 2.42
CA PRO A 22 8.60 11.59 2.22
C PRO A 22 8.45 12.30 0.87
N GLU A 23 7.32 12.11 0.23
CA GLU A 23 6.95 12.74 -1.03
C GLU A 23 5.47 13.13 -1.04
N ARG A 24 5.15 14.25 -1.67
CA ARG A 24 3.78 14.64 -2.00
C ARG A 24 3.46 14.18 -3.42
N VAL A 25 2.43 13.35 -3.58
CA VAL A 25 1.90 12.93 -4.88
C VAL A 25 0.51 13.51 -5.05
N THR A 26 0.23 14.19 -6.15
CA THR A 26 -1.11 14.77 -6.42
C THR A 26 -1.76 14.04 -7.58
N VAL A 27 -2.98 13.54 -7.36
CA VAL A 27 -3.83 13.01 -8.43
C VAL A 27 -4.89 14.04 -8.77
N THR A 28 -5.05 14.36 -10.05
CA THR A 28 -6.10 15.27 -10.52
C THR A 28 -7.10 14.50 -11.37
N LEU A 29 -8.38 14.58 -11.03
CA LEU A 29 -9.49 14.12 -11.87
C LEU A 29 -10.11 15.31 -12.58
N ALA A 30 -10.17 15.26 -13.91
CA ALA A 30 -10.83 16.30 -14.69
C ALA A 30 -12.36 16.07 -14.75
N PRO A 31 -13.17 17.15 -14.74
CA PRO A 31 -14.62 17.03 -14.76
C PRO A 31 -15.13 16.45 -16.08
N THR A 32 -16.22 15.69 -16.00
CA THR A 32 -16.94 15.12 -17.12
C THR A 32 -18.38 14.78 -16.74
N ASP A 33 -19.32 15.18 -17.61
CA ASP A 33 -20.73 14.75 -17.53
C ASP A 33 -20.99 13.45 -18.35
N GLU A 34 -19.95 12.91 -18.98
CA GLU A 34 -20.02 11.68 -19.78
C GLU A 34 -19.63 10.48 -18.89
N PRO A 35 -20.53 9.49 -18.74
CA PRO A 35 -20.21 8.26 -18.05
C PRO A 35 -18.92 7.61 -18.58
N PRO A 36 -17.87 7.44 -17.75
CA PRO A 36 -16.72 6.66 -18.15
C PRO A 36 -17.11 5.18 -18.27
N LYS A 37 -16.20 4.38 -18.83
CA LYS A 37 -16.37 2.94 -19.00
C LYS A 37 -16.75 2.27 -17.67
N ALA A 38 -17.85 1.53 -17.68
CA ALA A 38 -18.38 0.83 -16.52
C ALA A 38 -19.25 -0.35 -16.96
N ASP A 39 -19.32 -1.36 -16.10
CA ASP A 39 -20.25 -2.47 -16.20
C ASP A 39 -21.28 -2.33 -15.08
N VAL A 40 -22.55 -2.30 -15.47
CA VAL A 40 -23.69 -2.23 -14.55
C VAL A 40 -24.43 -3.55 -14.62
N TYR A 41 -24.34 -4.36 -13.57
CA TYR A 41 -25.07 -5.61 -13.47
C TYR A 41 -26.41 -5.36 -12.78
N LEU A 42 -27.50 -5.51 -13.53
CA LEU A 42 -28.87 -5.39 -13.02
C LEU A 42 -29.29 -6.74 -12.42
N LEU A 43 -29.46 -6.76 -11.11
CA LEU A 43 -29.87 -7.92 -10.32
C LEU A 43 -31.22 -7.63 -9.67
N SER A 44 -32.25 -8.41 -10.01
CA SER A 44 -33.57 -8.28 -9.40
C SER A 44 -33.98 -9.54 -8.69
N ASP A 45 -34.62 -9.35 -7.54
CA ASP A 45 -35.55 -10.31 -6.99
C ASP A 45 -36.67 -10.57 -8.01
N THR A 46 -37.03 -11.83 -8.19
CA THR A 46 -38.12 -12.26 -9.05
C THR A 46 -39.14 -13.12 -8.32
N THR A 47 -39.22 -13.04 -7.00
CA THR A 47 -40.25 -13.75 -6.23
C THR A 47 -41.64 -13.15 -6.40
N GLY A 48 -42.67 -13.86 -5.93
CA GLY A 48 -44.06 -13.52 -6.20
C GLY A 48 -44.46 -12.09 -5.79
N SER A 49 -43.92 -11.58 -4.69
CA SER A 49 -44.16 -10.23 -4.15
C SER A 49 -43.73 -9.12 -5.12
N MET A 50 -42.75 -9.39 -5.98
CA MET A 50 -42.13 -8.41 -6.88
C MET A 50 -42.93 -8.14 -8.16
N SER A 51 -44.12 -8.73 -8.33
CA SER A 51 -44.93 -8.68 -9.56
C SER A 51 -45.11 -7.26 -10.14
N ASP A 52 -45.55 -6.31 -9.32
CA ASP A 52 -45.81 -4.93 -9.75
C ASP A 52 -44.50 -4.17 -10.00
N VAL A 53 -43.46 -4.45 -9.21
CA VAL A 53 -42.14 -3.82 -9.33
C VAL A 53 -41.48 -4.24 -10.65
N ILE A 54 -41.46 -5.53 -10.97
CA ILE A 54 -40.89 -6.06 -12.23
C ILE A 54 -41.62 -5.46 -13.43
N SER A 55 -42.95 -5.42 -13.38
CA SER A 55 -43.77 -4.82 -14.44
C SER A 55 -43.40 -3.35 -14.68
N ALA A 56 -43.18 -2.59 -13.61
CA ALA A 56 -42.77 -1.19 -13.69
C ALA A 56 -41.32 -1.02 -14.21
N VAL A 57 -40.39 -1.88 -13.79
CA VAL A 57 -39.01 -1.90 -14.31
C VAL A 57 -39.00 -2.20 -15.81
N GLN A 58 -39.77 -3.20 -16.26
CA GLN A 58 -39.91 -3.54 -17.68
C GLN A 58 -40.50 -2.39 -18.49
N ALA A 59 -41.53 -1.72 -17.98
CA ALA A 59 -42.16 -0.58 -18.64
C ALA A 59 -41.24 0.66 -18.71
N GLY A 60 -40.41 0.87 -17.68
CA GLY A 60 -39.52 2.02 -17.56
C GLY A 60 -38.08 1.78 -18.04
N LEU A 61 -37.79 0.62 -18.65
CA LEU A 61 -36.43 0.16 -18.90
C LEU A 61 -35.59 1.14 -19.73
N ASP A 62 -36.19 1.82 -20.72
CA ASP A 62 -35.48 2.79 -21.55
C ASP A 62 -34.98 4.02 -20.77
N ALA A 63 -35.60 4.36 -19.62
CA ALA A 63 -35.09 5.41 -18.74
C ALA A 63 -33.92 4.93 -17.88
N ILE A 64 -33.90 3.64 -17.53
CA ILE A 64 -32.85 3.02 -16.71
C ILE A 64 -31.57 2.83 -17.52
N LEU A 65 -31.72 2.41 -18.78
CA LEU A 65 -30.60 2.20 -19.69
C LEU A 65 -30.07 3.55 -20.19
N LEU A 66 -28.81 3.84 -19.86
CA LEU A 66 -28.13 5.03 -20.37
C LEU A 66 -27.89 4.89 -21.88
N PRO A 67 -28.12 5.94 -22.69
CA PRO A 67 -27.85 5.87 -24.13
C PRO A 67 -26.37 5.63 -24.41
N SER A 68 -26.10 4.80 -25.42
CA SER A 68 -24.76 4.51 -25.98
C SER A 68 -24.68 5.07 -27.41
N PRO A 69 -23.53 5.45 -27.99
CA PRO A 69 -22.31 6.14 -27.49
C PRO A 69 -22.52 7.66 -27.28
N PRO A 70 -21.54 8.43 -26.74
CA PRO A 70 -20.11 8.13 -26.57
C PRO A 70 -19.75 7.28 -25.33
N ASN A 71 -20.74 6.88 -24.53
CA ASN A 71 -20.55 6.22 -23.24
C ASN A 71 -20.34 4.70 -23.40
N ASP A 72 -19.21 4.17 -22.90
CA ASP A 72 -18.86 2.74 -22.90
C ASP A 72 -19.42 2.01 -21.65
N VAL A 73 -20.71 2.22 -21.38
CA VAL A 73 -21.44 1.55 -20.29
C VAL A 73 -22.07 0.27 -20.84
N ALA A 74 -21.70 -0.87 -20.26
CA ALA A 74 -22.27 -2.17 -20.58
C ALA A 74 -23.19 -2.65 -19.45
N PHE A 75 -24.21 -3.42 -19.80
CA PHE A 75 -25.19 -3.93 -18.84
C PHE A 75 -25.17 -5.44 -18.80
N GLY A 76 -25.02 -6.00 -17.60
CA GLY A 76 -25.25 -7.41 -17.29
C GLY A 76 -26.64 -7.58 -16.68
N VAL A 77 -27.21 -8.78 -16.77
CA VAL A 77 -28.56 -9.07 -16.26
C VAL A 77 -28.56 -10.42 -15.56
N GLY A 78 -29.14 -10.44 -14.37
CA GLY A 78 -29.50 -11.68 -13.68
C GLY A 78 -30.67 -11.46 -12.74
N ASN A 79 -31.20 -12.56 -12.23
CA ASN A 79 -32.23 -12.52 -11.22
C ASN A 79 -31.98 -13.57 -10.15
N TYR A 80 -32.58 -13.36 -9.00
CA TYR A 80 -32.59 -14.33 -7.91
C TYR A 80 -34.03 -14.60 -7.47
N ARG A 81 -34.18 -15.72 -6.79
CA ARG A 81 -35.36 -16.17 -6.05
C ARG A 81 -34.82 -16.81 -4.78
N ASP A 82 -35.42 -17.91 -4.37
CA ASP A 82 -34.94 -18.71 -3.26
C ASP A 82 -34.42 -20.10 -3.72
N PHE A 83 -33.84 -20.87 -2.81
CA PHE A 83 -33.14 -22.10 -3.09
C PHE A 83 -34.06 -23.27 -3.43
N PRO A 84 -33.61 -24.20 -4.28
CA PRO A 84 -34.43 -25.31 -4.77
C PRO A 84 -34.61 -26.43 -3.73
N LEU A 85 -35.11 -26.09 -2.54
CA LEU A 85 -35.46 -27.01 -1.47
C LEU A 85 -36.92 -27.49 -1.61
N ASP A 86 -37.74 -26.72 -2.32
CA ASP A 86 -39.16 -26.94 -2.52
C ASP A 86 -39.58 -26.67 -3.99
N LYS A 87 -40.48 -25.71 -4.28
CA LYS A 87 -40.94 -25.34 -5.63
C LYS A 87 -40.00 -24.37 -6.34
N ASN A 88 -39.02 -23.81 -5.64
CA ASN A 88 -38.08 -22.87 -6.23
C ASN A 88 -37.20 -23.56 -7.29
N ALA A 89 -37.03 -22.93 -8.46
CA ALA A 89 -36.26 -23.50 -9.57
C ALA A 89 -34.74 -23.26 -9.45
N TYR A 90 -34.36 -22.12 -8.85
CA TYR A 90 -32.98 -21.70 -8.68
C TYR A 90 -32.89 -20.54 -7.68
N ALA A 91 -31.78 -20.46 -6.94
CA ALA A 91 -31.49 -19.30 -6.10
C ALA A 91 -30.98 -18.10 -6.91
N PHE A 92 -30.11 -18.35 -7.90
CA PHE A 92 -29.56 -17.31 -8.77
C PHE A 92 -29.47 -17.80 -10.22
N GLN A 93 -29.83 -16.93 -11.16
CA GLN A 93 -29.66 -17.15 -12.59
C GLN A 93 -28.95 -15.95 -13.22
N HIS A 94 -27.72 -16.20 -13.70
CA HIS A 94 -27.04 -15.31 -14.64
C HIS A 94 -27.70 -15.44 -16.02
N GLN A 95 -28.18 -14.34 -16.60
CA GLN A 95 -28.90 -14.35 -17.89
C GLN A 95 -28.10 -13.70 -19.01
N LEU A 96 -27.31 -12.67 -18.70
CA LEU A 96 -26.55 -11.92 -19.69
C LEU A 96 -25.29 -11.32 -19.07
N SER A 97 -24.13 -11.64 -19.64
CA SER A 97 -22.85 -10.98 -19.30
C SER A 97 -22.86 -9.51 -19.76
N PRO A 98 -22.10 -8.61 -19.11
CA PRO A 98 -22.04 -7.20 -19.49
C PRO A 98 -21.82 -6.98 -20.99
N THR A 99 -22.80 -6.35 -21.64
CA THR A 99 -22.77 -6.04 -23.07
C THR A 99 -23.29 -4.63 -23.35
N THR A 100 -22.84 -4.02 -24.45
CA THR A 100 -23.37 -2.76 -24.98
C THR A 100 -24.54 -2.99 -25.95
N ASP A 101 -24.91 -4.25 -26.22
CA ASP A 101 -26.12 -4.60 -26.97
C ASP A 101 -27.37 -4.40 -26.11
N LEU A 102 -27.91 -3.18 -26.15
CA LEU A 102 -29.11 -2.82 -25.40
C LEU A 102 -30.37 -3.60 -25.86
N THR A 103 -30.38 -4.23 -27.04
CA THR A 103 -31.49 -5.09 -27.45
C THR A 103 -31.44 -6.41 -26.70
N ALA A 104 -30.25 -7.01 -26.55
CA ALA A 104 -30.07 -8.20 -25.73
C ALA A 104 -30.42 -7.94 -24.25
N VAL A 105 -30.03 -6.78 -23.71
CA VAL A 105 -30.36 -6.36 -22.34
C VAL A 105 -31.87 -6.24 -22.14
N ARG A 106 -32.57 -5.58 -23.08
CA ARG A 106 -34.04 -5.49 -23.06
C ARG A 106 -34.72 -6.86 -23.10
N ALA A 107 -34.23 -7.77 -23.94
CA ALA A 107 -34.78 -9.12 -24.03
C ALA A 107 -34.59 -9.90 -22.72
N ALA A 108 -33.42 -9.79 -22.07
CA ALA A 108 -33.14 -10.48 -20.81
C ALA A 108 -34.03 -9.99 -19.65
N ILE A 109 -34.20 -8.66 -19.50
CA ILE A 109 -35.06 -8.08 -18.45
C ILE A 109 -36.54 -8.31 -18.76
N GLY A 110 -36.93 -8.26 -20.04
CA GLY A 110 -38.29 -8.58 -20.48
C GLY A 110 -38.69 -10.05 -20.22
N ALA A 111 -37.72 -10.93 -19.96
CA ALA A 111 -37.97 -12.32 -19.58
C ALA A 111 -38.14 -12.53 -18.06
N TRP A 112 -37.96 -11.49 -17.23
CA TRP A 112 -38.26 -11.59 -15.80
C TRP A 112 -39.76 -11.78 -15.56
N ALA A 113 -40.08 -12.67 -14.64
CA ALA A 113 -41.43 -12.94 -14.20
C ALA A 113 -41.43 -13.21 -12.69
N ALA A 114 -42.33 -12.55 -11.96
CA ALA A 114 -42.54 -12.82 -10.54
C ALA A 114 -43.16 -14.22 -10.37
N ASP A 115 -42.54 -15.07 -9.54
CA ASP A 115 -43.03 -16.41 -9.21
C ASP A 115 -42.26 -16.95 -7.98
N GLN A 116 -42.74 -18.01 -7.32
CA GLN A 116 -41.98 -18.69 -6.25
C GLN A 116 -41.66 -17.75 -5.05
N GLY A 117 -40.69 -18.08 -4.20
CA GLY A 117 -40.42 -17.36 -2.92
C GLY A 117 -41.25 -17.92 -1.77
N SER A 118 -40.95 -19.14 -1.34
CA SER A 118 -41.77 -19.94 -0.42
C SER A 118 -41.85 -19.30 0.97
N ASP A 119 -40.71 -18.90 1.52
CA ASP A 119 -40.60 -18.26 2.83
C ASP A 119 -40.24 -16.77 2.68
N THR A 120 -39.97 -16.07 3.79
CA THR A 120 -39.77 -14.61 3.74
C THR A 120 -38.40 -14.19 3.20
N PRO A 121 -37.26 -14.74 3.68
CA PRO A 121 -35.96 -14.36 3.14
C PRO A 121 -35.68 -14.99 1.77
N GLU A 122 -34.80 -14.37 1.00
CA GLU A 122 -34.56 -14.73 -0.40
C GLU A 122 -33.05 -15.02 -0.66
N GLY A 123 -32.71 -15.44 -1.89
CA GLY A 123 -31.39 -15.96 -2.27
C GLY A 123 -30.32 -14.91 -2.64
N GLN A 124 -30.50 -13.63 -2.35
CA GLN A 124 -29.60 -12.53 -2.78
C GLN A 124 -28.14 -12.70 -2.35
N LEU A 125 -27.86 -13.19 -1.14
CA LEU A 125 -26.48 -13.30 -0.66
C LEU A 125 -25.69 -14.28 -1.53
N TRP A 126 -26.34 -15.36 -1.95
CA TRP A 126 -25.76 -16.27 -2.94
C TRP A 126 -25.59 -15.62 -4.31
N ALA A 127 -26.60 -14.89 -4.80
CA ALA A 127 -26.49 -14.18 -6.07
C ALA A 127 -25.32 -13.20 -6.09
N LEU A 128 -25.17 -12.38 -5.05
CA LEU A 128 -24.08 -11.41 -4.91
C LEU A 128 -22.72 -12.11 -4.80
N GLN A 129 -22.62 -13.22 -4.08
CA GLN A 129 -21.42 -14.06 -4.03
C GLN A 129 -21.00 -14.54 -5.43
N GLN A 130 -21.95 -15.08 -6.21
CA GLN A 130 -21.68 -15.57 -7.56
C GLN A 130 -21.29 -14.42 -8.50
N ILE A 131 -21.98 -13.29 -8.42
CA ILE A 131 -21.65 -12.10 -9.22
C ILE A 131 -20.22 -11.60 -8.96
N ALA A 132 -19.74 -11.72 -7.71
CA ALA A 132 -18.39 -11.33 -7.34
C ALA A 132 -17.31 -12.32 -7.79
N GLN A 133 -17.60 -13.62 -7.85
CA GLN A 133 -16.58 -14.67 -7.96
C GLN A 133 -16.63 -15.50 -9.24
N ASP A 134 -17.80 -15.69 -9.85
CA ASP A 134 -17.94 -16.55 -11.02
C ASP A 134 -17.38 -15.83 -12.26
N PRO A 135 -16.32 -16.35 -12.90
CA PRO A 135 -15.78 -15.76 -14.12
C PRO A 135 -16.79 -15.73 -15.28
N ALA A 136 -17.82 -16.58 -15.26
CA ALA A 136 -18.88 -16.60 -16.27
C ALA A 136 -19.73 -15.32 -16.29
N ILE A 137 -19.72 -14.53 -15.20
CA ILE A 137 -20.37 -13.22 -15.15
C ILE A 137 -19.81 -12.30 -16.24
N GLY A 138 -18.52 -12.43 -16.57
CA GLY A 138 -17.92 -11.79 -17.74
C GLY A 138 -17.64 -10.30 -17.58
N TRP A 139 -17.31 -9.84 -16.36
CA TRP A 139 -16.86 -8.46 -16.13
C TRP A 139 -15.71 -8.07 -17.06
N ARG A 140 -15.78 -6.90 -17.69
CA ARG A 140 -14.71 -6.38 -18.54
C ARG A 140 -13.54 -5.95 -17.65
N PRO A 141 -12.28 -6.31 -17.98
CA PRO A 141 -11.13 -6.13 -17.09
C PRO A 141 -10.75 -4.67 -16.83
N ASP A 142 -11.15 -3.75 -17.70
CA ASP A 142 -10.88 -2.31 -17.63
C ASP A 142 -12.15 -1.47 -17.37
N ALA A 143 -13.23 -2.12 -16.92
CA ALA A 143 -14.47 -1.46 -16.55
C ALA A 143 -14.64 -1.47 -15.03
N ARG A 144 -15.10 -0.34 -14.48
CA ARG A 144 -15.57 -0.28 -13.10
C ARG A 144 -16.81 -1.14 -12.97
N ARG A 145 -16.98 -1.82 -11.84
CA ARG A 145 -18.05 -2.81 -11.67
C ARG A 145 -19.09 -2.30 -10.67
N ILE A 146 -20.34 -2.26 -11.11
CA ILE A 146 -21.46 -1.78 -10.32
C ILE A 146 -22.53 -2.86 -10.35
N VAL A 147 -23.06 -3.25 -9.20
CA VAL A 147 -24.25 -4.09 -9.10
C VAL A 147 -25.40 -3.21 -8.65
N VAL A 148 -26.51 -3.24 -9.39
CA VAL A 148 -27.77 -2.65 -8.95
C VAL A 148 -28.65 -3.79 -8.48
N TRP A 149 -28.85 -3.86 -7.17
CA TRP A 149 -29.56 -4.94 -6.51
C TRP A 149 -30.93 -4.46 -6.07
N VAL A 150 -31.99 -5.09 -6.59
CA VAL A 150 -33.39 -4.77 -6.28
C VAL A 150 -34.05 -5.96 -5.58
N GLY A 151 -34.86 -5.69 -4.57
CA GLY A 151 -35.69 -6.69 -3.88
C GLY A 151 -36.50 -6.08 -2.74
N ASP A 152 -37.28 -6.89 -2.04
CA ASP A 152 -38.24 -6.43 -1.04
C ASP A 152 -38.23 -7.20 0.28
N GLU A 153 -37.37 -8.20 0.42
CA GLU A 153 -37.18 -8.99 1.64
C GLU A 153 -35.69 -9.26 1.92
N PRO A 154 -35.31 -9.62 3.17
CA PRO A 154 -33.91 -9.87 3.52
C PRO A 154 -33.37 -11.14 2.87
N GLY A 155 -32.06 -11.32 2.90
CA GLY A 155 -31.42 -12.52 2.35
C GLY A 155 -31.23 -13.58 3.41
N HIS A 156 -31.38 -14.85 3.03
CA HIS A 156 -30.99 -15.97 3.89
C HIS A 156 -29.54 -15.82 4.37
N ASP A 157 -29.31 -15.90 5.69
CA ASP A 157 -27.98 -15.71 6.29
C ASP A 157 -27.76 -16.56 7.55
N PRO A 158 -26.82 -17.52 7.53
CA PRO A 158 -26.02 -17.94 6.37
C PRO A 158 -26.82 -18.74 5.34
N VAL A 159 -26.40 -18.64 4.08
CA VAL A 159 -26.67 -19.69 3.08
C VAL A 159 -25.68 -20.82 3.30
N CYS A 160 -26.10 -21.89 3.98
CA CYS A 160 -25.20 -22.97 4.34
C CYS A 160 -24.81 -23.87 3.14
N GLN A 161 -23.65 -24.52 3.26
CA GLN A 161 -23.07 -25.40 2.26
C GLN A 161 -24.03 -26.51 1.81
N ALA A 162 -24.85 -27.02 2.74
CA ALA A 162 -25.80 -28.11 2.47
C ALA A 162 -26.86 -27.73 1.43
N ILE A 163 -27.20 -26.43 1.34
CA ILE A 163 -28.23 -25.92 0.42
C ILE A 163 -27.59 -25.35 -0.85
N SER A 164 -26.46 -24.65 -0.72
CA SER A 164 -25.79 -24.05 -1.88
C SER A 164 -25.01 -25.04 -2.73
N GLY A 165 -24.59 -26.17 -2.17
CA GLY A 165 -23.64 -27.08 -2.81
C GLY A 165 -22.24 -26.48 -2.99
N GLY A 166 -21.98 -25.32 -2.37
CA GLY A 166 -20.70 -24.62 -2.42
C GLY A 166 -19.60 -25.29 -1.57
N PRO A 167 -18.39 -24.71 -1.55
CA PRO A 167 -17.30 -25.21 -0.72
C PRO A 167 -17.39 -24.79 0.76
N ALA A 168 -18.19 -23.78 1.08
CA ALA A 168 -18.39 -23.23 2.43
C ALA A 168 -19.75 -22.54 2.55
N ASP A 169 -20.13 -22.19 3.78
CA ASP A 169 -21.28 -21.33 4.05
C ASP A 169 -21.03 -19.92 3.49
N VAL A 170 -22.08 -19.32 2.92
CA VAL A 170 -22.07 -17.94 2.44
C VAL A 170 -22.82 -17.08 3.46
N THR A 171 -22.08 -16.19 4.13
CA THR A 171 -22.60 -15.18 5.05
C THR A 171 -22.50 -13.79 4.43
N GLU A 172 -23.21 -12.81 5.01
CA GLU A 172 -23.05 -11.39 4.63
C GLU A 172 -21.56 -10.95 4.63
N ASP A 173 -20.78 -11.36 5.62
CA ASP A 173 -19.36 -11.03 5.73
C ASP A 173 -18.56 -11.59 4.53
N THR A 174 -18.79 -12.85 4.16
CA THR A 174 -18.09 -13.47 3.02
C THR A 174 -18.47 -12.82 1.68
N VAL A 175 -19.75 -12.45 1.52
CA VAL A 175 -20.27 -11.73 0.35
C VAL A 175 -19.64 -10.36 0.25
N THR A 176 -19.63 -9.62 1.36
CA THR A 176 -19.05 -8.28 1.44
C THR A 176 -17.55 -8.32 1.09
N ALA A 177 -16.80 -9.27 1.66
CA ALA A 177 -15.39 -9.47 1.33
C ALA A 177 -15.18 -9.80 -0.15
N ALA A 178 -16.03 -10.66 -0.74
CA ALA A 178 -15.96 -11.02 -2.15
C ALA A 178 -16.23 -9.81 -3.07
N LEU A 179 -17.24 -9.01 -2.77
CA LEU A 179 -17.58 -7.79 -3.51
C LEU A 179 -16.43 -6.77 -3.47
N ILE A 180 -15.84 -6.55 -2.29
CA ILE A 180 -14.68 -5.66 -2.11
C ILE A 180 -13.49 -6.17 -2.91
N ALA A 181 -13.17 -7.47 -2.80
CA ALA A 181 -12.06 -8.08 -3.55
C ALA A 181 -12.25 -8.00 -5.06
N ALA A 182 -13.50 -8.06 -5.53
CA ALA A 182 -13.86 -7.91 -6.93
C ALA A 182 -13.93 -6.43 -7.40
N GLY A 183 -13.77 -5.45 -6.50
CA GLY A 183 -13.90 -4.03 -6.82
C GLY A 183 -15.32 -3.62 -7.23
N ILE A 184 -16.34 -4.29 -6.68
CA ILE A 184 -17.75 -4.08 -7.04
C ILE A 184 -18.38 -3.09 -6.07
N ALA A 185 -19.01 -2.04 -6.60
CA ALA A 185 -19.88 -1.15 -5.85
C ALA A 185 -21.33 -1.62 -5.90
N VAL A 186 -22.02 -1.70 -4.76
CA VAL A 186 -23.42 -2.16 -4.70
C VAL A 186 -24.39 -1.00 -4.51
N VAL A 187 -25.31 -0.83 -5.46
CA VAL A 187 -26.44 0.09 -5.37
C VAL A 187 -27.68 -0.74 -5.04
N ALA A 188 -28.09 -0.76 -3.79
CA ALA A 188 -29.26 -1.53 -3.35
C ALA A 188 -30.53 -0.66 -3.31
N VAL A 189 -31.63 -1.21 -3.82
CA VAL A 189 -32.95 -0.59 -3.84
C VAL A 189 -33.95 -1.55 -3.22
N SER A 190 -34.37 -1.23 -1.99
CA SER A 190 -35.41 -1.97 -1.30
C SER A 190 -36.79 -1.41 -1.65
N THR A 191 -37.64 -2.26 -2.22
CA THR A 191 -39.02 -1.89 -2.53
C THR A 191 -39.95 -2.12 -1.36
N SER A 192 -41.14 -1.52 -1.42
CA SER A 192 -42.17 -1.59 -0.36
C SER A 192 -43.20 -2.71 -0.59
N SER A 193 -42.91 -3.66 -1.49
CA SER A 193 -43.80 -4.78 -1.83
C SER A 193 -43.74 -5.92 -0.78
N GLY A 194 -42.66 -5.98 -0.02
CA GLY A 194 -42.43 -6.92 1.08
C GLY A 194 -42.63 -6.28 2.46
N SER A 195 -42.46 -7.10 3.49
CA SER A 195 -42.70 -6.78 4.89
C SER A 195 -41.49 -6.19 5.62
N GLY A 196 -40.28 -6.62 5.26
CA GLY A 196 -39.03 -6.20 5.89
C GLY A 196 -38.09 -5.38 5.01
N GLY A 197 -38.23 -5.46 3.69
CA GLY A 197 -37.25 -4.88 2.77
C GLY A 197 -35.93 -5.64 2.79
N LEU A 198 -34.95 -5.18 2.00
CA LEU A 198 -33.61 -5.79 1.94
C LEU A 198 -32.83 -5.75 3.28
N ASP A 199 -33.31 -4.97 4.25
CA ASP A 199 -32.75 -4.85 5.59
C ASP A 199 -33.60 -5.57 6.66
N GLY A 200 -34.59 -6.36 6.27
CA GLY A 200 -35.44 -7.14 7.17
C GLY A 200 -34.67 -8.15 8.03
N ASP A 201 -35.35 -8.78 8.99
CA ASP A 201 -34.75 -9.83 9.81
C ASP A 201 -34.65 -11.14 9.02
N PRO A 202 -33.43 -11.65 8.71
CA PRO A 202 -33.26 -12.86 7.90
C PRO A 202 -33.72 -14.15 8.61
N ALA A 203 -34.04 -14.10 9.91
CA ALA A 203 -34.65 -15.22 10.60
C ALA A 203 -36.18 -15.14 10.65
N ALA A 204 -36.77 -13.96 10.42
CA ALA A 204 -38.20 -13.78 10.47
C ALA A 204 -38.86 -14.41 9.25
N GLY A 205 -39.81 -15.32 9.49
CA GLY A 205 -40.51 -16.00 8.41
C GLY A 205 -39.65 -17.02 7.65
N SER A 206 -38.43 -17.33 8.11
CA SER A 206 -37.58 -18.36 7.51
C SER A 206 -37.99 -19.76 7.97
N PHE A 207 -38.53 -20.59 7.09
CA PHE A 207 -39.06 -21.92 7.49
C PHE A 207 -38.67 -23.11 6.61
N ASP A 208 -38.32 -22.91 5.34
CA ASP A 208 -37.79 -23.98 4.49
C ASP A 208 -36.26 -24.11 4.58
N TYR A 209 -35.60 -23.17 5.27
CA TYR A 209 -34.17 -23.13 5.58
C TYR A 209 -33.73 -23.89 6.84
N SER A 210 -34.57 -24.77 7.39
CA SER A 210 -34.34 -25.45 8.67
C SER A 210 -33.04 -26.28 8.79
N VAL A 211 -32.39 -26.60 7.66
CA VAL A 211 -31.10 -27.31 7.64
C VAL A 211 -29.89 -26.37 7.85
N CYS A 212 -30.08 -25.06 7.71
CA CYS A 212 -29.06 -24.06 8.01
C CYS A 212 -29.22 -23.52 9.44
N GLY A 213 -28.09 -23.26 10.09
CA GLY A 213 -28.07 -22.56 11.38
C GLY A 213 -28.20 -21.05 11.15
N LEU A 214 -29.41 -20.51 11.27
CA LEU A 214 -29.65 -19.07 11.08
C LEU A 214 -28.93 -18.25 12.15
N SER A 215 -28.12 -17.28 11.72
CA SER A 215 -27.36 -16.40 12.61
C SER A 215 -27.19 -14.98 12.06
N GLY A 216 -27.76 -14.67 10.91
CA GLY A 216 -27.76 -13.34 10.31
C GLY A 216 -28.54 -12.31 11.13
N SER A 217 -28.42 -11.05 10.73
CA SER A 217 -29.11 -9.94 11.38
C SER A 217 -29.64 -8.94 10.36
N SER A 218 -30.69 -8.21 10.74
CA SER A 218 -31.25 -7.12 9.93
C SER A 218 -30.20 -6.05 9.58
N GLY A 219 -30.42 -5.31 8.49
CA GLY A 219 -29.49 -4.27 8.01
C GLY A 219 -28.46 -4.72 6.96
N GLN A 220 -28.70 -5.85 6.28
CA GLN A 220 -27.76 -6.45 5.32
C GLN A 220 -27.42 -5.49 4.16
N ALA A 221 -28.43 -4.91 3.48
CA ALA A 221 -28.20 -3.99 2.37
C ALA A 221 -27.51 -2.71 2.83
N THR A 222 -27.87 -2.17 3.99
CA THR A 222 -27.18 -1.00 4.57
C THR A 222 -25.69 -1.30 4.77
N ARG A 223 -25.33 -2.44 5.36
CA ARG A 223 -23.93 -2.79 5.63
C ARG A 223 -23.14 -3.11 4.36
N ILE A 224 -23.70 -3.92 3.45
CA ILE A 224 -23.05 -4.27 2.17
C ILE A 224 -22.78 -3.01 1.34
N THR A 225 -23.77 -2.13 1.19
CA THR A 225 -23.62 -0.92 0.38
C THR A 225 -22.61 0.04 0.99
N ALA A 226 -22.60 0.20 2.32
CA ALA A 226 -21.61 1.02 3.02
C ALA A 226 -20.17 0.48 2.83
N ALA A 227 -19.99 -0.84 2.93
CA ALA A 227 -18.67 -1.47 2.79
C ALA A 227 -18.12 -1.43 1.35
N THR A 228 -19.01 -1.41 0.35
CA THR A 228 -18.65 -1.40 -1.08
C THR A 228 -18.60 0.01 -1.69
N GLY A 229 -18.76 1.07 -0.88
CA GLY A 229 -18.81 2.46 -1.35
C GLY A 229 -20.06 2.78 -2.20
N GLY A 230 -21.05 1.91 -2.13
CA GLY A 230 -22.30 1.98 -2.86
C GLY A 230 -23.35 2.86 -2.18
N THR A 231 -24.63 2.57 -2.42
CA THR A 231 -25.76 3.32 -1.85
C THR A 231 -26.94 2.41 -1.57
N PHE A 232 -27.67 2.68 -0.48
CA PHE A 232 -28.94 2.04 -0.19
C PHE A 232 -30.10 3.04 -0.28
N THR A 233 -31.16 2.67 -0.98
CA THR A 233 -32.42 3.43 -1.03
C THR A 233 -33.58 2.49 -0.70
N ALA A 234 -34.42 2.85 0.27
CA ALA A 234 -35.51 1.99 0.76
C ALA A 234 -36.89 2.64 0.59
N GLY A 235 -37.94 1.81 0.70
CA GLY A 235 -39.33 2.26 0.68
C GLY A 235 -39.82 2.69 -0.71
N ILE A 236 -39.23 2.12 -1.76
CA ILE A 236 -39.56 2.46 -3.14
C ILE A 236 -40.76 1.64 -3.62
N ASP A 237 -41.84 2.31 -4.02
CA ASP A 237 -42.99 1.64 -4.62
C ASP A 237 -42.80 1.39 -6.13
N SER A 238 -43.71 0.62 -6.73
CA SER A 238 -43.68 0.31 -8.16
C SER A 238 -43.88 1.54 -9.06
N ALA A 239 -44.51 2.61 -8.58
CA ALA A 239 -44.65 3.84 -9.37
C ALA A 239 -43.33 4.63 -9.44
N GLN A 240 -42.46 4.47 -8.43
CA GLN A 240 -41.20 5.20 -8.30
C GLN A 240 -39.98 4.41 -8.79
N ILE A 241 -40.07 3.08 -8.91
CA ILE A 241 -38.89 2.22 -9.12
C ILE A 241 -38.09 2.58 -10.39
N ALA A 242 -38.75 2.76 -11.53
CA ALA A 242 -38.06 3.04 -12.79
C ALA A 242 -37.29 4.37 -12.76
N VAL A 243 -37.92 5.43 -12.24
CA VAL A 243 -37.28 6.75 -12.11
C VAL A 243 -36.13 6.69 -11.09
N THR A 244 -36.30 5.93 -10.02
CA THR A 244 -35.27 5.74 -8.99
C THR A 244 -34.06 5.00 -9.54
N LEU A 245 -34.27 3.90 -10.25
CA LEU A 245 -33.19 3.14 -10.89
C LEU A 245 -32.46 3.96 -11.94
N ALA A 246 -33.18 4.68 -12.81
CA ALA A 246 -32.56 5.59 -13.79
C ALA A 246 -31.63 6.62 -13.14
N ARG A 247 -32.08 7.24 -12.04
CA ARG A 247 -31.28 8.19 -11.27
C ARG A 247 -30.05 7.52 -10.65
N LEU A 248 -30.25 6.41 -9.93
CA LEU A 248 -29.18 5.73 -9.20
C LEU A 248 -28.12 5.13 -10.12
N VAL A 249 -28.52 4.54 -11.25
CA VAL A 249 -27.60 4.05 -12.29
C VAL A 249 -26.74 5.20 -12.81
N LYS A 250 -27.37 6.33 -13.15
CA LYS A 250 -26.66 7.52 -13.63
C LYS A 250 -25.68 8.06 -12.58
N GLU A 251 -26.12 8.21 -11.34
CA GLU A 251 -25.26 8.67 -10.23
C GLU A 251 -24.09 7.72 -9.99
N ALA A 252 -24.32 6.40 -10.04
CA ALA A 252 -23.29 5.39 -9.81
C ALA A 252 -22.20 5.41 -10.88
N VAL A 253 -22.55 5.62 -12.15
CA VAL A 253 -21.55 5.71 -13.23
C VAL A 253 -20.86 7.08 -13.27
N LEU A 254 -21.45 8.15 -12.74
CA LEU A 254 -20.88 9.51 -12.74
C LEU A 254 -20.18 9.88 -11.42
N LYS A 255 -19.84 8.91 -10.58
CA LYS A 255 -19.02 9.12 -9.39
C LYS A 255 -17.91 8.08 -9.33
N VAL A 256 -16.79 8.42 -8.70
CA VAL A 256 -15.79 7.46 -8.22
C VAL A 256 -16.05 7.23 -6.74
N ASN A 257 -16.21 5.97 -6.30
CA ASN A 257 -16.48 5.68 -4.90
C ASN A 257 -15.19 5.73 -4.07
N ASN A 258 -14.09 5.24 -4.62
CA ASN A 258 -12.78 5.36 -4.01
C ASN A 258 -11.67 5.54 -5.04
N LEU A 259 -10.77 6.49 -4.76
CA LEU A 259 -9.51 6.67 -5.45
C LEU A 259 -8.36 6.50 -4.46
N SER A 260 -7.47 5.54 -4.73
CA SER A 260 -6.30 5.21 -3.91
C SER A 260 -5.02 5.13 -4.74
N LEU A 261 -3.86 5.16 -4.07
CA LEU A 261 -2.56 4.90 -4.71
C LEU A 261 -2.10 3.47 -4.41
N GLN A 262 -1.68 2.74 -5.44
CA GLN A 262 -1.22 1.36 -5.34
C GLN A 262 0.12 1.17 -6.06
N PRO A 263 1.17 0.67 -5.39
CA PRO A 263 2.44 0.39 -6.06
C PRO A 263 2.39 -0.92 -6.84
N SER A 264 3.12 -1.00 -7.94
CA SER A 264 3.39 -2.28 -8.61
C SER A 264 4.21 -3.20 -7.70
N SER A 265 4.07 -4.51 -7.88
CA SER A 265 4.72 -5.52 -7.03
C SER A 265 6.24 -5.38 -6.96
N SER A 266 6.88 -4.89 -8.02
CA SER A 266 8.33 -4.65 -8.11
C SER A 266 8.86 -3.58 -7.16
N ILE A 267 8.03 -2.62 -6.75
CA ILE A 267 8.43 -1.50 -5.86
C ILE A 267 7.63 -1.45 -4.56
N ALA A 268 6.63 -2.31 -4.36
CA ALA A 268 5.76 -2.31 -3.19
C ALA A 268 6.52 -2.37 -1.86
N GLY A 269 7.64 -3.09 -1.81
CA GLY A 269 8.49 -3.20 -0.61
C GLY A 269 9.23 -1.90 -0.21
N PHE A 270 9.22 -0.87 -1.05
CA PHE A 270 9.80 0.44 -0.75
C PHE A 270 8.76 1.47 -0.30
N LEU A 271 7.48 1.30 -0.63
CA LEU A 271 6.41 2.21 -0.23
C LEU A 271 5.84 1.78 1.12
N THR A 272 6.21 2.48 2.19
CA THR A 272 5.85 2.07 3.56
C THR A 272 4.62 2.76 4.10
N SER A 273 4.24 3.91 3.55
CA SER A 273 2.98 4.56 3.89
C SER A 273 2.42 5.40 2.75
N VAL A 274 1.09 5.48 2.74
CA VAL A 274 0.28 6.36 1.89
C VAL A 274 -0.76 7.01 2.81
N SER A 275 -0.89 8.33 2.75
CA SER A 275 -1.86 9.10 3.52
C SER A 275 -2.64 10.03 2.58
N PRO A 276 -3.99 9.97 2.56
CA PRO A 276 -4.84 9.08 3.34
C PRO A 276 -4.77 7.62 2.87
N ALA A 277 -4.62 6.67 3.81
CA ALA A 277 -4.53 5.25 3.50
C ALA A 277 -5.83 4.70 2.90
N ALA A 278 -6.98 5.23 3.32
CA ALA A 278 -8.29 4.87 2.80
C ALA A 278 -8.58 5.47 1.41
N GLY A 279 -7.70 6.33 0.87
CA GLY A 279 -7.96 7.06 -0.37
C GLY A 279 -8.97 8.21 -0.21
N TYR A 280 -9.52 8.65 -1.34
CA TYR A 280 -10.52 9.71 -1.44
C TYR A 280 -11.82 9.19 -2.04
N GLY A 281 -12.96 9.66 -1.54
CA GLY A 281 -14.26 9.18 -2.01
C GLY A 281 -15.40 9.57 -1.08
N PRO A 282 -16.64 9.64 -1.58
CA PRO A 282 -17.02 9.58 -3.01
C PRO A 282 -16.66 10.89 -3.75
N LEU A 283 -16.39 10.80 -5.05
CA LEU A 283 -15.96 11.89 -5.93
C LEU A 283 -16.90 12.00 -7.13
N PRO A 284 -17.87 12.94 -7.13
CA PRO A 284 -18.69 13.24 -8.30
C PRO A 284 -17.82 13.67 -9.48
N LEU A 285 -18.05 13.12 -10.67
CA LEU A 285 -17.22 13.42 -11.85
C LEU A 285 -17.61 14.74 -12.53
N ASP A 286 -18.66 15.43 -12.09
CA ASP A 286 -19.07 16.74 -12.61
C ASP A 286 -18.18 17.92 -12.16
N ALA A 287 -17.25 17.66 -11.24
CA ALA A 287 -16.29 18.64 -10.73
C ALA A 287 -14.85 18.16 -10.87
N GLU A 288 -13.92 19.11 -10.96
CA GLU A 288 -12.48 18.82 -10.85
C GLU A 288 -12.15 18.44 -9.41
N HIS A 289 -11.33 17.39 -9.25
CA HIS A 289 -10.78 17.00 -7.94
C HIS A 289 -9.28 17.01 -7.97
N VAL A 290 -8.65 17.71 -7.02
CA VAL A 290 -7.21 17.74 -6.82
C VAL A 290 -6.92 17.07 -5.48
N LEU A 291 -6.34 15.87 -5.53
CA LEU A 291 -6.30 14.91 -4.43
C LEU A 291 -4.85 14.63 -4.04
N PRO A 292 -4.36 15.23 -2.95
CA PRO A 292 -2.96 15.11 -2.60
C PRO A 292 -2.69 14.02 -1.57
N PHE A 293 -1.75 13.14 -1.87
CA PHE A 293 -1.28 12.05 -1.03
C PHE A 293 0.11 12.36 -0.47
N ASP A 294 0.31 12.10 0.81
CA ASP A 294 1.64 12.02 1.41
C ASP A 294 2.08 10.56 1.39
N VAL A 295 3.18 10.28 0.69
CA VAL A 295 3.76 8.94 0.58
C VAL A 295 5.14 8.90 1.21
N VAL A 296 5.55 7.73 1.68
CA VAL A 296 6.88 7.51 2.23
C VAL A 296 7.55 6.36 1.52
N TRP A 297 8.73 6.63 1.00
CA TRP A 297 9.64 5.63 0.43
C TRP A 297 10.77 5.33 1.41
N ASP A 298 10.92 4.06 1.81
CA ASP A 298 12.00 3.62 2.69
C ASP A 298 12.97 2.68 1.96
N GLY A 299 14.26 2.81 2.30
CA GLY A 299 15.28 1.87 1.87
C GLY A 299 15.25 0.59 2.72
N THR A 300 14.60 -0.45 2.19
CA THR A 300 14.38 -1.74 2.90
C THR A 300 15.30 -2.87 2.43
N VAL A 301 15.89 -2.74 1.24
CA VAL A 301 16.71 -3.77 0.60
C VAL A 301 18.17 -3.70 1.06
N GLU A 302 18.78 -4.88 1.31
CA GLU A 302 20.22 -5.02 1.55
C GLU A 302 21.04 -4.62 0.32
N SER A 303 22.13 -3.89 0.54
CA SER A 303 23.09 -3.58 -0.53
C SER A 303 23.88 -4.82 -0.96
N THR A 304 24.12 -4.94 -2.26
CA THR A 304 25.02 -5.94 -2.87
C THR A 304 26.29 -5.28 -3.40
N ASP A 305 27.25 -6.05 -3.90
CA ASP A 305 28.52 -5.50 -4.42
C ASP A 305 28.32 -4.58 -5.66
N GLY A 306 27.15 -4.64 -6.30
CA GLY A 306 26.75 -3.74 -7.39
C GLY A 306 25.49 -2.96 -7.04
N PRO A 307 25.20 -1.85 -7.77
CA PRO A 307 23.93 -1.15 -7.61
C PRO A 307 22.78 -2.05 -8.08
N GLN A 308 21.66 -2.01 -7.36
CA GLN A 308 20.43 -2.71 -7.71
C GLN A 308 19.40 -1.69 -8.17
N VAL A 309 18.74 -1.95 -9.29
CA VAL A 309 17.71 -1.06 -9.87
C VAL A 309 16.37 -1.79 -9.88
N PHE A 310 15.35 -1.12 -9.35
CA PHE A 310 13.98 -1.57 -9.31
C PHE A 310 13.13 -0.57 -10.10
N GLU A 311 12.32 -1.07 -11.04
CA GLU A 311 11.43 -0.26 -11.87
C GLU A 311 9.99 -0.73 -11.69
N GLY A 312 9.07 0.23 -11.60
CA GLY A 312 7.67 -0.03 -11.35
C GLY A 312 6.80 1.22 -11.52
N THR A 313 5.57 1.12 -11.05
CA THR A 313 4.59 2.21 -11.08
C THR A 313 3.97 2.45 -9.71
N LEU A 314 3.58 3.70 -9.46
CA LEU A 314 2.62 4.06 -8.44
C LEU A 314 1.34 4.48 -9.16
N ASP A 315 0.30 3.67 -9.04
CA ASP A 315 -0.93 3.79 -9.83
C ASP A 315 -2.03 4.46 -9.00
N ALA A 316 -2.70 5.44 -9.60
CA ALA A 316 -3.98 5.93 -9.11
C ALA A 316 -5.08 4.97 -9.58
N VAL A 317 -5.74 4.31 -8.63
CA VAL A 317 -6.75 3.30 -8.86
C VAL A 317 -8.11 3.84 -8.42
N ALA A 318 -9.03 3.99 -9.36
CA ALA A 318 -10.41 4.41 -9.13
C ALA A 318 -11.34 3.19 -9.27
N ASP A 319 -12.00 2.80 -8.18
CA ASP A 319 -12.93 1.66 -8.13
C ASP A 319 -12.36 0.38 -8.80
N GLY A 320 -11.10 0.05 -8.49
CA GLY A 320 -10.41 -1.13 -9.02
C GLY A 320 -9.79 -0.97 -10.40
N VAL A 321 -9.95 0.18 -11.07
CA VAL A 321 -9.38 0.46 -12.39
C VAL A 321 -8.27 1.49 -12.30
N VAL A 322 -7.12 1.20 -12.92
CA VAL A 322 -6.02 2.17 -13.03
C VAL A 322 -6.44 3.32 -13.95
N VAL A 323 -6.42 4.56 -13.43
CA VAL A 323 -6.82 5.77 -14.17
C VAL A 323 -5.64 6.69 -14.48
N ALA A 324 -4.56 6.62 -13.72
CA ALA A 324 -3.29 7.29 -14.00
C ALA A 324 -2.15 6.50 -13.35
N SER A 325 -0.95 6.61 -13.92
CA SER A 325 0.24 5.90 -13.44
C SER A 325 1.44 6.82 -13.40
N LYS A 326 2.18 6.77 -12.29
CA LYS A 326 3.48 7.41 -12.12
C LYS A 326 4.57 6.36 -12.26
N THR A 327 5.60 6.64 -13.07
CA THR A 327 6.75 5.74 -13.18
C THR A 327 7.72 5.94 -12.02
N VAL A 328 8.28 4.87 -11.47
CA VAL A 328 9.22 4.94 -10.34
C VAL A 328 10.41 4.04 -10.63
N ARG A 329 11.60 4.65 -10.63
CA ARG A 329 12.90 3.97 -10.65
C ARG A 329 13.56 4.15 -9.29
N ILE A 330 13.98 3.06 -8.67
CA ILE A 330 14.66 3.06 -7.38
C ILE A 330 16.03 2.41 -7.54
N THR A 331 17.07 3.13 -7.19
CA THR A 331 18.45 2.63 -7.15
C THR A 331 18.87 2.42 -5.70
N VAL A 332 19.17 1.17 -5.33
CA VAL A 332 19.87 0.84 -4.09
C VAL A 332 21.36 0.86 -4.40
N PRO A 333 22.16 1.75 -3.77
CA PRO A 333 23.59 1.83 -4.03
C PRO A 333 24.34 0.54 -3.72
N ALA A 334 25.48 0.37 -4.38
CA ALA A 334 26.41 -0.70 -4.05
C ALA A 334 26.90 -0.59 -2.60
N ARG A 335 27.15 -1.75 -2.00
CA ARG A 335 27.67 -1.94 -0.65
C ARG A 335 28.95 -1.15 -0.43
N ARG A 336 29.07 -0.57 0.78
CA ARG A 336 30.32 0.03 1.25
C ARG A 336 30.86 -0.74 2.46
N TYR A 337 32.17 -0.72 2.59
CA TYR A 337 32.91 -1.33 3.71
C TYR A 337 33.48 -0.22 4.58
N HIS A 338 33.07 -0.19 5.84
CA HIS A 338 33.53 0.75 6.88
C HIS A 338 34.51 0.04 7.82
N HIS A 339 35.74 0.53 7.90
CA HIS A 339 36.72 0.08 8.90
C HIS A 339 36.89 1.21 9.91
N VAL A 340 36.33 1.01 11.09
CA VAL A 340 36.24 2.05 12.12
C VAL A 340 37.35 1.86 13.14
N VAL A 341 38.13 2.92 13.37
CA VAL A 341 39.32 2.89 14.22
C VAL A 341 39.35 4.11 15.12
N ASP A 342 39.55 3.91 16.42
CA ASP A 342 39.82 5.03 17.33
C ASP A 342 41.22 5.58 17.08
N MET A 343 41.35 6.89 16.92
CA MET A 343 42.64 7.57 16.80
C MET A 343 42.93 8.34 18.07
N LEU A 344 44.05 8.02 18.75
CA LEU A 344 44.55 8.76 19.89
C LEU A 344 45.95 9.31 19.61
N CYS A 345 46.10 10.63 19.70
CA CYS A 345 47.31 11.34 19.34
C CYS A 345 47.65 12.42 20.37
N GLY A 346 48.94 12.70 20.54
CA GLY A 346 49.42 13.83 21.32
C GLY A 346 49.77 13.49 22.76
N LEU A 347 49.84 14.51 23.62
CA LEU A 347 50.30 14.38 25.00
C LEU A 347 49.18 14.74 25.97
N GLN A 348 48.82 13.82 26.86
CA GLN A 348 48.02 14.15 28.04
C GLN A 348 48.95 14.35 29.23
N LYS A 349 48.93 15.56 29.78
CA LYS A 349 49.68 15.89 31.00
C LYS A 349 48.88 15.48 32.26
N PRO A 350 49.56 15.27 33.40
CA PRO A 350 48.87 15.14 34.68
C PRO A 350 47.96 16.35 34.94
N ALA A 351 46.81 16.13 35.56
CA ALA A 351 45.93 17.23 35.94
C ALA A 351 46.57 18.03 37.09
N ASP A 352 46.57 19.36 36.97
CA ASP A 352 47.15 20.26 37.98
C ASP A 352 46.31 20.31 39.28
N LYS A 353 45.08 19.81 39.24
CA LYS A 353 44.14 19.76 40.39
C LYS A 353 43.64 18.33 40.62
N HIS A 354 43.72 17.87 41.86
CA HIS A 354 43.07 16.63 42.27
C HIS A 354 41.55 16.81 42.19
N GLY A 355 40.89 16.11 41.26
CA GLY A 355 39.42 16.08 41.15
C GLY A 355 38.84 16.22 39.74
N ASP A 356 39.64 16.60 38.72
CA ASP A 356 39.15 16.73 37.35
C ASP A 356 39.09 15.35 36.65
N CYS A 357 37.90 14.98 36.15
CA CYS A 357 37.73 13.79 35.32
C CYS A 357 38.48 13.95 33.99
N THR A 358 39.56 13.19 33.80
CA THR A 358 40.33 13.18 32.53
C THR A 358 39.75 12.17 31.54
N THR A 359 39.77 12.50 30.25
CA THR A 359 39.21 11.65 29.18
C THR A 359 40.14 10.48 28.83
N VAL A 360 41.45 10.69 28.91
CA VAL A 360 42.51 9.69 28.73
C VAL A 360 43.54 9.84 29.84
N LEU A 361 44.27 8.77 30.17
CA LEU A 361 45.30 8.82 31.21
C LEU A 361 46.49 9.71 30.79
N PRO A 362 47.29 10.22 31.75
CA PRO A 362 48.52 10.93 31.42
C PRO A 362 49.51 10.06 30.63
N GLY A 363 50.07 10.60 29.55
CA GLY A 363 50.98 9.87 28.67
C GLY A 363 51.12 10.52 27.30
N ARG A 364 52.14 10.11 26.55
CA ARG A 364 52.29 10.44 25.12
C ARG A 364 51.70 9.29 24.30
N TYR A 365 50.81 9.62 23.37
CA TYR A 365 50.11 8.67 22.54
C TYR A 365 50.39 8.91 21.06
N ALA A 366 50.60 7.83 20.33
CA ALA A 366 50.61 7.84 18.87
C ALA A 366 49.91 6.61 18.32
N THR A 367 49.03 6.86 17.35
CA THR A 367 48.29 5.81 16.63
C THR A 367 48.78 5.78 15.19
N ALA A 368 48.94 4.56 14.65
CA ALA A 368 49.12 4.32 13.23
C ALA A 368 48.09 3.29 12.74
N VAL A 369 47.45 3.57 11.62
CA VAL A 369 46.43 2.75 10.99
C VAL A 369 46.92 2.35 9.61
N THR A 370 47.32 1.09 9.42
CA THR A 370 47.74 0.59 8.11
C THR A 370 46.52 0.14 7.33
N ILE A 371 46.51 0.42 6.03
CA ILE A 371 45.43 0.13 5.10
C ILE A 371 46.06 -0.59 3.90
N TYR A 372 45.69 -1.85 3.70
CA TYR A 372 46.22 -2.70 2.65
C TYR A 372 45.10 -3.20 1.73
N ASN A 373 45.33 -3.13 0.42
CA ASN A 373 44.45 -3.73 -0.59
C ASN A 373 44.99 -5.11 -0.99
N PRO A 374 44.48 -6.21 -0.39
CA PRO A 374 44.87 -7.56 -0.79
C PRO A 374 44.20 -8.01 -2.10
N GLY A 375 43.25 -7.22 -2.62
CA GLY A 375 42.41 -7.59 -3.76
C GLY A 375 43.10 -7.40 -5.11
N PRO A 376 42.51 -7.96 -6.18
CA PRO A 376 43.08 -7.90 -7.53
C PRO A 376 42.75 -6.60 -8.29
N CYS A 377 41.91 -5.71 -7.74
CA CYS A 377 41.46 -4.49 -8.41
C CYS A 377 41.81 -3.24 -7.57
N PRO A 378 41.96 -2.06 -8.22
CA PRO A 378 42.02 -0.80 -7.48
C PRO A 378 40.78 -0.59 -6.62
N VAL A 379 40.98 -0.03 -5.42
CA VAL A 379 39.93 0.28 -4.44
C VAL A 379 39.92 1.77 -4.18
N VAL A 380 38.74 2.37 -4.19
CA VAL A 380 38.57 3.79 -3.85
C VAL A 380 38.33 3.89 -2.34
N VAL A 381 39.26 4.53 -1.64
CA VAL A 381 39.21 4.70 -0.19
C VAL A 381 38.86 6.14 0.15
N GLU A 382 37.78 6.34 0.88
CA GLU A 382 37.38 7.61 1.46
C GLU A 382 37.64 7.59 2.98
N LYS A 383 38.23 8.65 3.51
CA LYS A 383 38.59 8.75 4.92
C LYS A 383 37.81 9.86 5.59
N ARG A 384 37.17 9.54 6.71
CA ARG A 384 36.37 10.47 7.52
C ARG A 384 36.85 10.45 8.96
N PHE A 385 36.82 11.60 9.63
CA PHE A 385 37.23 11.69 11.03
C PHE A 385 36.21 12.47 11.86
N ALA A 386 35.81 11.90 13.00
CA ALA A 386 34.95 12.52 14.02
C ALA A 386 35.76 12.77 15.29
N PRO A 387 36.25 14.00 15.54
CA PRO A 387 36.97 14.32 16.78
C PRO A 387 36.00 14.39 17.97
N LEU A 388 36.29 13.65 19.04
CA LEU A 388 35.54 13.68 20.31
C LEU A 388 36.26 14.53 21.37
N LEU A 389 37.58 14.41 21.42
CA LEU A 389 38.51 15.26 22.17
C LEU A 389 39.43 15.91 21.14
N LEU A 390 39.45 17.23 21.04
CA LEU A 390 40.29 17.95 20.10
C LEU A 390 41.21 18.90 20.87
N ASN A 391 42.52 18.69 20.77
CA ASN A 391 43.53 19.53 21.41
C ASN A 391 43.28 19.74 22.91
N GLY A 392 42.89 18.68 23.62
CA GLY A 392 42.59 18.68 25.06
C GLY A 392 41.15 19.06 25.43
N GLU A 393 40.34 19.53 24.47
CA GLU A 393 38.95 19.92 24.73
C GLU A 393 37.95 18.85 24.29
N ALA A 394 37.06 18.42 25.19
CA ALA A 394 36.01 17.45 24.88
C ALA A 394 34.85 18.15 24.14
N ILE A 395 34.78 17.95 22.82
CA ILE A 395 33.78 18.56 21.93
C ILE A 395 32.61 17.61 21.60
N GLY A 396 32.84 16.29 21.67
CA GLY A 396 31.84 15.23 21.49
C GLY A 396 31.63 14.45 22.78
N ARG A 397 31.02 15.07 23.79
CA ARG A 397 30.63 14.44 25.06
C ARG A 397 29.13 14.55 25.22
N GLU A 398 28.46 13.42 25.46
CA GLU A 398 27.00 13.34 25.61
C GLU A 398 26.47 14.47 26.51
N PRO A 399 25.42 15.18 26.07
CA PRO A 399 24.59 14.94 24.88
C PRO A 399 25.14 15.52 23.56
N ARG A 400 26.33 16.14 23.56
CA ARG A 400 26.93 16.71 22.34
C ARG A 400 27.48 15.62 21.44
N THR A 401 27.23 15.73 20.14
CA THR A 401 27.72 14.84 19.10
C THR A 401 28.56 15.61 18.07
N VAL A 402 29.47 14.91 17.39
CA VAL A 402 30.32 15.48 16.34
C VAL A 402 30.27 14.56 15.12
N PRO A 403 29.94 15.06 13.91
CA PRO A 403 29.87 14.22 12.73
C PRO A 403 31.27 13.90 12.19
N ALA A 404 31.43 12.72 11.59
CA ALA A 404 32.64 12.38 10.86
C ALA A 404 32.73 13.20 9.56
N LYS A 405 33.80 13.97 9.40
CA LYS A 405 34.04 14.79 8.21
C LYS A 405 35.03 14.10 7.29
N ARG A 406 34.71 14.05 6.00
CA ARG A 406 35.62 13.58 4.96
C ARG A 406 36.82 14.52 4.86
N PHE A 407 38.03 13.96 4.87
CA PHE A 407 39.27 14.74 4.72
C PHE A 407 40.20 14.21 3.62
N ALA A 408 40.00 12.98 3.15
CA ALA A 408 40.79 12.42 2.05
C ALA A 408 39.98 11.43 1.20
N LYS A 409 40.38 11.31 -0.06
CA LYS A 409 39.98 10.24 -0.98
C LYS A 409 41.20 9.83 -1.78
N ILE A 410 41.50 8.54 -1.78
CA ILE A 410 42.63 7.97 -2.50
C ILE A 410 42.17 6.78 -3.32
N GLU A 411 42.97 6.40 -4.31
CA GLU A 411 42.85 5.14 -5.01
C GLU A 411 44.05 4.28 -4.58
N LEU A 412 43.77 3.06 -4.13
CA LEU A 412 44.78 2.11 -3.68
C LEU A 412 44.78 0.91 -4.64
N LYS A 413 45.86 0.72 -5.40
CA LYS A 413 45.92 -0.37 -6.39
C LYS A 413 46.05 -1.73 -5.72
N ALA A 414 45.89 -2.78 -6.51
CA ALA A 414 46.08 -4.16 -6.07
C ALA A 414 47.47 -4.35 -5.45
N GLY A 415 47.52 -4.89 -4.23
CA GLY A 415 48.77 -5.15 -3.51
C GLY A 415 49.46 -3.90 -2.93
N GLU A 416 48.86 -2.71 -3.01
CA GLU A 416 49.40 -1.51 -2.38
C GLU A 416 48.93 -1.37 -0.92
N ALA A 417 49.79 -0.79 -0.09
CA ALA A 417 49.50 -0.41 1.28
C ALA A 417 49.76 1.08 1.51
N THR A 418 49.02 1.68 2.42
CA THR A 418 49.23 3.04 2.93
C THR A 418 48.97 3.05 4.44
N MET A 419 49.20 4.18 5.10
CA MET A 419 48.79 4.37 6.49
C MET A 419 48.20 5.76 6.76
N ASP A 420 47.42 5.86 7.82
CA ASP A 420 47.15 7.11 8.54
C ASP A 420 47.83 7.08 9.90
N ASP A 421 48.35 8.21 10.34
CA ASP A 421 48.95 8.37 11.65
C ASP A 421 48.58 9.74 12.22
N CYS A 422 49.15 10.07 13.38
CA CYS A 422 48.94 11.39 13.99
C CYS A 422 49.40 12.55 13.11
N CYS A 423 50.34 12.35 12.19
CA CYS A 423 50.79 13.38 11.27
C CYS A 423 49.80 13.55 10.09
N ALA A 424 49.25 12.45 9.58
CA ALA A 424 48.20 12.48 8.56
C ALA A 424 46.91 13.12 9.12
N LEU A 425 46.59 12.83 10.38
CA LEU A 425 45.41 13.37 11.07
C LEU A 425 45.50 14.88 11.31
N ASP A 426 46.71 15.45 11.43
CA ASP A 426 46.91 16.90 11.50
C ASP A 426 46.28 17.64 10.31
N LYS A 427 46.33 17.02 9.12
CA LYS A 427 45.68 17.56 7.92
C LYS A 427 44.16 17.59 8.02
N ALA A 428 43.57 16.71 8.84
CA ALA A 428 42.12 16.60 9.02
C ALA A 428 41.60 17.54 10.11
N ALA A 429 42.36 17.72 11.21
CA ALA A 429 41.84 18.33 12.43
C ALA A 429 42.72 19.43 13.06
N ARG A 430 43.89 19.76 12.50
CA ARG A 430 44.85 20.76 13.03
C ARG A 430 45.21 20.49 14.50
N LEU A 431 46.02 19.46 14.69
CA LEU A 431 46.36 18.93 16.01
C LEU A 431 47.39 19.82 16.72
N ASP A 432 47.16 20.06 18.01
CA ASP A 432 48.21 20.45 18.94
C ASP A 432 48.85 19.17 19.50
N HIS A 433 50.06 18.86 19.07
CA HIS A 433 50.79 17.68 19.53
C HIS A 433 51.12 17.68 21.03
N ASN A 434 50.96 18.81 21.73
CA ASN A 434 51.16 18.93 23.18
C ASN A 434 49.88 18.74 23.99
N ALA A 435 48.76 18.48 23.34
CA ALA A 435 47.48 18.16 23.94
C ALA A 435 46.92 16.86 23.33
N PRO A 436 46.08 16.09 24.02
CA PRO A 436 45.53 14.88 23.44
C PRO A 436 44.44 15.21 22.41
N THR A 437 44.38 14.41 21.35
CA THR A 437 43.23 14.33 20.45
C THR A 437 42.77 12.89 20.36
N LEU A 438 41.48 12.67 20.58
CA LEU A 438 40.79 11.39 20.48
C LEU A 438 39.60 11.54 19.53
N GLY A 439 39.43 10.60 18.61
CA GLY A 439 38.26 10.56 17.75
C GLY A 439 38.17 9.27 16.97
N VAL A 440 37.17 9.18 16.09
CA VAL A 440 36.90 8.00 15.28
C VAL A 440 37.31 8.26 13.84
N LEU A 441 38.24 7.47 13.31
CA LEU A 441 38.60 7.38 11.89
C LEU A 441 37.74 6.30 11.24
N ASP A 442 36.97 6.68 10.23
CA ASP A 442 36.19 5.77 9.39
C ASP A 442 36.84 5.69 8.00
N VAL A 443 37.37 4.51 7.69
CA VAL A 443 37.96 4.18 6.39
C VAL A 443 36.90 3.45 5.55
N VAL A 444 36.29 4.18 4.63
CA VAL A 444 35.19 3.74 3.78
C VAL A 444 35.72 3.31 2.42
N SER A 445 35.26 2.17 1.91
CA SER A 445 35.71 1.61 0.63
C SER A 445 34.60 0.91 -0.12
N ASP A 446 34.74 0.76 -1.44
CA ASP A 446 33.85 -0.03 -2.29
C ASP A 446 34.16 -1.54 -2.27
N ARG A 447 35.25 -1.95 -1.63
CA ARG A 447 35.65 -3.35 -1.46
C ARG A 447 36.33 -3.56 -0.10
N ALA A 448 36.30 -4.79 0.40
CA ALA A 448 36.99 -5.13 1.65
C ALA A 448 38.50 -4.83 1.58
N LEU A 449 39.03 -4.25 2.65
CA LEU A 449 40.46 -3.97 2.84
C LEU A 449 40.96 -4.73 4.07
N VAL A 450 42.28 -4.80 4.22
CA VAL A 450 42.89 -5.22 5.49
C VAL A 450 43.35 -3.95 6.20
N VAL A 451 42.68 -3.62 7.30
CA VAL A 451 43.00 -2.45 8.13
C VAL A 451 43.52 -2.92 9.49
N THR A 452 44.66 -2.40 9.93
CA THR A 452 45.24 -2.73 11.25
C THR A 452 45.52 -1.45 12.02
N ALA A 453 45.13 -1.41 13.28
CA ALA A 453 45.44 -0.32 14.19
C ALA A 453 46.66 -0.69 15.06
N LEU A 454 47.54 0.29 15.26
CA LEU A 454 48.73 0.21 16.10
C LEU A 454 48.73 1.38 17.08
N TYR A 455 48.62 1.09 18.37
CA TYR A 455 48.67 2.09 19.43
C TYR A 455 49.99 1.98 20.17
N THR A 456 50.66 3.12 20.29
CA THR A 456 51.86 3.26 21.12
C THR A 456 51.59 4.29 22.20
N SER A 457 51.96 3.95 23.43
CA SER A 457 51.96 4.91 24.52
C SER A 457 53.27 4.84 25.31
N ALA A 458 53.67 5.99 25.86
CA ALA A 458 54.79 6.09 26.79
C ALA A 458 54.36 6.92 28.00
N GLY A 459 54.82 6.50 29.20
CA GLY A 459 54.53 7.21 30.44
C GLY A 459 55.04 8.65 30.42
N SER A 460 54.30 9.55 31.08
CA SER A 460 54.79 10.91 31.36
C SER A 460 55.98 10.83 32.32
N LYS A 461 57.02 11.63 32.09
CA LYS A 461 58.22 11.70 32.97
C LYS A 461 57.88 12.01 34.43
N ASP A 462 56.73 12.65 34.69
CA ASP A 462 56.27 13.04 36.02
C ASP A 462 55.47 11.95 36.76
N ALA A 463 55.14 10.83 36.11
CA ALA A 463 54.31 9.75 36.68
C ALA A 463 55.09 8.47 37.08
N GLY A 464 56.43 8.53 37.08
CA GLY A 464 57.29 7.35 37.15
C GLY A 464 57.40 6.69 35.77
N THR A 465 58.56 6.15 35.44
CA THR A 465 58.86 5.53 34.14
C THR A 465 57.98 4.30 33.89
N ALA A 466 56.79 4.49 33.33
CA ALA A 466 55.99 3.41 32.78
C ALA A 466 56.63 2.93 31.46
N ALA A 467 56.79 1.61 31.31
CA ALA A 467 57.31 0.99 30.09
C ALA A 467 56.43 1.37 28.88
N PRO A 468 57.01 1.59 27.70
CA PRO A 468 56.22 1.82 26.50
C PRO A 468 55.32 0.60 26.25
N THR A 469 54.07 0.86 25.89
CA THR A 469 53.13 -0.21 25.52
C THR A 469 52.85 -0.14 24.02
N LEU A 470 52.74 -1.32 23.42
CA LEU A 470 52.36 -1.51 22.02
C LEU A 470 51.12 -2.40 22.00
N HIS A 471 50.07 -1.94 21.33
CA HIS A 471 48.87 -2.72 21.12
C HIS A 471 48.50 -2.71 19.65
N THR A 472 48.16 -3.86 19.10
CA THR A 472 47.76 -3.98 17.70
C THR A 472 46.58 -4.91 17.53
N TRP A 473 45.69 -4.58 16.60
CA TRP A 473 44.59 -5.45 16.19
C TRP A 473 44.23 -5.22 14.73
N THR A 474 43.70 -6.25 14.09
CA THR A 474 43.04 -6.15 12.79
C THR A 474 41.61 -5.67 12.98
N VAL A 475 41.19 -4.70 12.18
CA VAL A 475 39.87 -4.07 12.25
C VAL A 475 38.91 -4.86 11.36
N VAL A 476 37.83 -5.35 11.96
CA VAL A 476 36.77 -6.06 11.23
C VAL A 476 35.90 -5.02 10.52
N PRO A 477 35.69 -5.12 9.18
CA PRO A 477 34.84 -4.19 8.49
C PRO A 477 33.36 -4.40 8.84
N HIS A 478 32.62 -3.30 8.87
CA HIS A 478 31.16 -3.27 8.83
C HIS A 478 30.68 -2.97 7.41
N GLN A 479 29.59 -3.63 6.99
CA GLN A 479 28.98 -3.43 5.68
C GLN A 479 27.79 -2.48 5.82
N SER A 480 27.63 -1.54 4.88
CA SER A 480 26.50 -0.61 4.82
C SER A 480 25.75 -0.63 3.50
#